data_AF-A0A182HK62-F1
#
_entry.id   AF-A0A182HK62-F1
#
_cell.length_a   1.000
_cell.length_b   1.000
_cell.length_c   1.000
_cell.angle_alpha   90.00
_cell.angle_beta   90.00
_cell.angle_gamma   90.00
#
_symmetry.space_group_name_H-M   'P 1'
#
loop_
_entity.id
_entity.type
_entity.pdbx_description
1 polymer ?
#
loop_
_entity_poly.entity_id
_entity_poly.type
_entity_poly.pdbx_seq_one_letter_code
_entity_poly.pdbx_strand_id
1 'polypeptide(L)'
;MMVRYGLRALYYFHSILGLVPYELNSQNGLRRSKCKRRWTLTIGCTTVVLVCFSFCAVWLQDTLSFATFVDALLIRSLVLVEFTIRYGTVVLCFYQLLRHEVSLHRYVQRFVVIGKSVVVRCNSRSYASVQRMVYALVAKMLIADVGLCTLFAMNSGIKGHETSAHVYRTVNIYVVMMSSQFTNLLLLMLLFGSYVYGQINKQLDQTVHRLASFETQQSYWSRRRVRVQQICCDASDTIDRLCTLHQELTEIVRSIVSIFQLPVMLMNLNQFIVIVSRIYFVYILGAQVNHRSDYMSYHRFFNSILYICFEAVQCFLLALGSSVIAQEARRPGTTMNVFVNAWLDTRTERSIELFTLAVLATDARIKIGGMYVLNMAFVFSLATTVNMYLIVLVQFQLNID
;
A
#
# COMPACT_ATOMS: atom_id res chain seq x y z
N MET A 1 13.18 -17.31 13.55
CA MET A 1 13.93 -17.65 12.32
C MET A 1 13.10 -17.43 11.05
N MET A 2 11.88 -17.97 10.97
CA MET A 2 11.00 -17.90 9.78
C MET A 2 10.64 -16.49 9.28
N VAL A 3 10.25 -15.55 10.15
CA VAL A 3 9.98 -14.14 9.75
C VAL A 3 11.18 -13.46 9.07
N ARG A 4 12.41 -13.81 9.49
CA ARG A 4 13.62 -13.27 8.86
C ARG A 4 13.77 -13.74 7.41
N TYR A 5 13.39 -14.98 7.11
CA TYR A 5 13.40 -15.49 5.75
C TYR A 5 12.36 -14.80 4.87
N GLY A 6 11.13 -14.61 5.38
CA GLY A 6 10.09 -13.89 4.64
C GLY A 6 10.49 -12.45 4.32
N LEU A 7 11.00 -11.70 5.31
CA LEU A 7 11.47 -10.32 5.08
C LEU A 7 12.70 -10.25 4.15
N ARG A 8 13.61 -11.24 4.23
CA ARG A 8 14.73 -11.35 3.28
C ARG A 8 14.25 -11.64 1.86
N ALA A 9 13.30 -12.55 1.69
CA ALA A 9 12.71 -12.85 0.38
C ALA A 9 12.07 -11.61 -0.23
N LEU A 10 11.26 -10.88 0.55
CA LEU A 10 10.68 -9.59 0.14
C LEU A 10 11.78 -8.60 -0.25
N TYR A 11 12.79 -8.41 0.61
CA TYR A 11 13.89 -7.49 0.33
C TYR A 11 14.63 -7.83 -0.97
N TYR A 12 15.00 -9.09 -1.18
CA TYR A 12 15.74 -9.50 -2.39
C TYR A 12 14.88 -9.34 -3.63
N PHE A 13 13.59 -9.68 -3.57
CA PHE A 13 12.67 -9.50 -4.69
C PHE A 13 12.57 -8.02 -5.12
N HIS A 14 12.33 -7.10 -4.18
CA HIS A 14 12.29 -5.67 -4.51
C HIS A 14 13.66 -5.10 -4.89
N SER A 15 14.75 -5.66 -4.38
CA SER A 15 16.10 -5.25 -4.74
C SER A 15 16.47 -5.66 -6.16
N ILE A 16 16.03 -6.85 -6.61
CA ILE A 16 16.18 -7.30 -8.01
C ILE A 16 15.44 -6.33 -8.94
N LEU A 17 14.23 -5.93 -8.58
CA LEU A 17 13.42 -4.96 -9.33
C LEU A 17 13.88 -3.50 -9.17
N GLY A 18 14.97 -3.25 -8.43
CA GLY A 18 15.53 -1.90 -8.29
C GLY A 18 14.73 -0.96 -7.39
N LEU A 19 13.68 -1.42 -6.71
CA LEU A 19 12.84 -0.57 -5.85
C LEU A 19 13.48 -0.28 -4.48
N VAL A 20 14.55 -1.00 -4.13
CA VAL A 20 15.29 -0.81 -2.87
C VAL A 20 16.76 -0.49 -3.18
N PRO A 21 17.17 0.80 -3.15
CA PRO A 21 18.54 1.23 -3.45
C PRO A 21 19.52 0.99 -2.28
N TYR A 22 19.11 0.21 -1.28
CA TYR A 22 19.86 -0.03 -0.04
C TYR A 22 20.40 -1.44 0.02
N GLU A 23 21.47 -1.62 0.78
CA GLU A 23 22.11 -2.90 1.05
C GLU A 23 21.77 -3.38 2.47
N LEU A 24 21.46 -4.67 2.61
CA LEU A 24 21.11 -5.28 3.88
C LEU A 24 22.40 -5.69 4.62
N ASN A 25 22.67 -5.03 5.75
CA ASN A 25 23.80 -5.35 6.63
C ASN A 25 23.52 -6.62 7.46
N SER A 26 24.57 -7.31 7.91
CA SER A 26 24.51 -8.55 8.73
C SER A 26 23.70 -8.39 10.02
N GLN A 27 23.63 -7.17 10.57
CA GLN A 27 22.82 -6.81 11.74
C GLN A 27 21.36 -6.42 11.42
N ASN A 28 20.86 -6.74 10.21
CA ASN A 28 19.54 -6.34 9.70
C ASN A 28 19.33 -4.81 9.76
N GLY A 29 20.36 -4.05 9.40
CA GLY A 29 20.27 -2.61 9.15
C GLY A 29 20.37 -2.35 7.65
N LEU A 30 19.76 -1.27 7.16
CA LEU A 30 19.93 -0.85 5.77
C LEU A 30 21.16 0.05 5.71
N ARG A 31 22.03 -0.15 4.72
CA ARG A 31 23.18 0.70 4.43
C ARG A 31 23.04 1.25 3.02
N ARG A 32 23.48 2.49 2.79
CA ARG A 32 23.55 3.02 1.43
C ARG A 32 24.66 2.34 0.66
N SER A 33 24.35 1.90 -0.56
CA SER A 33 25.30 1.24 -1.45
C SER A 33 25.28 1.91 -2.82
N LYS A 34 26.45 2.38 -3.26
CA LYS A 34 26.59 3.02 -4.59
C LYS A 34 26.22 2.05 -5.72
N CYS A 35 26.49 0.77 -5.54
CA CYS A 35 26.15 -0.27 -6.52
C CYS A 35 24.63 -0.45 -6.65
N LYS A 36 23.92 -0.54 -5.52
CA LYS A 36 22.45 -0.66 -5.52
C LYS A 36 21.76 0.58 -6.05
N ARG A 37 22.27 1.78 -5.73
CA ARG A 37 21.79 3.03 -6.32
C ARG A 37 21.97 3.05 -7.84
N ARG A 38 23.15 2.66 -8.35
CA ARG A 38 23.39 2.54 -9.80
C ARG A 38 22.43 1.54 -10.43
N TRP A 39 22.17 0.39 -9.78
CA TRP A 39 21.20 -0.59 -10.25
C TRP A 39 19.78 -0.05 -10.33
N THR A 40 19.30 0.64 -9.29
CA THR A 40 17.99 1.33 -9.31
C THR A 40 17.92 2.37 -10.43
N LEU A 41 18.99 3.13 -10.65
CA LEU A 41 19.06 4.11 -11.73
C LEU A 41 19.06 3.44 -13.10
N THR A 42 19.82 2.35 -13.29
CA THR A 42 19.81 1.58 -14.53
C THR A 42 18.41 1.05 -14.81
N ILE A 43 17.74 0.44 -13.83
CA ILE A 43 16.37 -0.05 -13.99
C ILE A 43 15.43 1.10 -14.33
N GLY A 44 15.48 2.22 -13.59
CA GLY A 44 14.67 3.41 -13.87
C GLY A 44 14.91 3.99 -15.27
N CYS A 45 16.15 4.02 -15.76
CA CYS A 45 16.45 4.45 -17.12
C CYS A 45 15.92 3.44 -18.15
N THR A 46 16.11 2.15 -17.91
CA THR A 46 15.58 1.10 -18.82
C THR A 46 14.06 1.12 -18.87
N THR A 47 13.37 1.38 -17.76
CA THR A 47 11.90 1.49 -17.76
C THR A 47 11.45 2.67 -18.59
N VAL A 48 12.08 3.84 -18.45
CA VAL A 48 11.81 5.02 -19.29
C VAL A 48 12.02 4.72 -20.77
N VAL A 49 13.14 4.07 -21.14
CA VAL A 49 13.41 3.71 -22.54
C VAL A 49 12.35 2.74 -23.07
N LEU A 50 11.99 1.71 -22.30
CA LEU A 50 10.94 0.75 -22.68
C LEU A 50 9.56 1.40 -22.80
N VAL A 51 9.25 2.38 -21.96
CA VAL A 51 8.04 3.20 -22.02
C VAL A 51 8.03 4.02 -23.31
N CYS A 52 9.10 4.76 -23.59
CA CYS A 52 9.22 5.57 -24.79
C CYS A 52 9.13 4.71 -26.06
N PHE A 53 9.83 3.58 -26.08
CA PHE A 53 9.77 2.62 -27.18
C PHE A 53 8.35 2.09 -27.39
N SER A 54 7.67 1.66 -26.32
CA SER A 54 6.28 1.19 -26.40
C SER A 54 5.32 2.28 -26.90
N PHE A 55 5.50 3.52 -26.43
CA PHE A 55 4.68 4.65 -26.85
C PHE A 55 4.89 4.96 -28.34
N CYS A 56 6.16 5.00 -28.79
CA CYS A 56 6.48 5.18 -30.20
C CYS A 56 5.94 4.04 -31.06
N ALA A 57 6.04 2.78 -30.61
CA ALA A 57 5.52 1.62 -31.35
C ALA A 57 4.00 1.69 -31.52
N VAL A 58 3.26 2.02 -30.46
CA VAL A 58 1.80 2.23 -30.54
C VAL A 58 1.47 3.37 -31.50
N TRP A 59 2.15 4.50 -31.38
CA TRP A 59 1.92 5.66 -32.24
C TRP A 59 2.23 5.41 -33.73
N LEU A 60 3.31 4.69 -34.03
CA LEU A 60 3.71 4.33 -35.39
C LEU A 60 2.81 3.25 -36.01
N GLN A 61 2.45 2.22 -35.26
CA GLN A 61 1.55 1.17 -35.74
C GLN A 61 0.15 1.75 -36.01
N ASP A 62 -0.27 2.72 -35.20
CA ASP A 62 -1.53 3.43 -35.34
C ASP A 62 -1.60 4.41 -36.54
N THR A 63 -0.47 4.93 -37.02
CA THR A 63 -0.47 5.85 -38.18
C THR A 63 -0.60 5.10 -39.51
N LEU A 64 -0.31 3.80 -39.54
CA LEU A 64 -0.36 2.94 -40.73
C LEU A 64 -1.71 2.22 -40.95
N SER A 65 -2.54 2.04 -39.92
CA SER A 65 -3.82 1.30 -40.00
C SER A 65 -5.06 2.22 -40.13
N PHE A 66 -4.93 3.33 -40.85
CA PHE A 66 -5.96 4.39 -40.93
C PHE A 66 -6.95 4.16 -42.07
N ALA A 67 -7.98 3.33 -41.83
CA ALA A 67 -9.28 3.42 -42.50
C ALA A 67 -10.26 2.49 -41.77
N THR A 68 -11.48 2.98 -41.48
CA THR A 68 -12.67 2.26 -41.00
C THR A 68 -12.88 2.17 -39.48
N PHE A 69 -13.97 2.81 -39.02
CA PHE A 69 -14.68 2.75 -37.73
C PHE A 69 -14.38 3.79 -36.62
N VAL A 70 -15.45 4.48 -36.19
CA VAL A 70 -15.50 5.52 -35.14
C VAL A 70 -15.41 4.91 -33.72
N ASP A 71 -15.95 3.71 -33.49
CA ASP A 71 -15.83 3.00 -32.20
C ASP A 71 -14.38 2.65 -31.84
N ALA A 72 -13.53 2.49 -32.86
CA ALA A 72 -12.11 2.28 -32.67
C ALA A 72 -11.40 3.51 -32.08
N LEU A 73 -11.91 4.73 -32.31
CA LEU A 73 -11.30 5.97 -31.82
C LEU A 73 -11.45 6.13 -30.31
N LEU A 74 -12.64 5.87 -29.76
CA LEU A 74 -12.89 5.93 -28.31
C LEU A 74 -12.03 4.92 -27.57
N ILE A 75 -12.08 3.65 -28.01
CA ILE A 75 -11.29 2.55 -27.46
C ILE A 75 -9.79 2.88 -27.50
N ARG A 76 -9.31 3.44 -28.61
CA ARG A 76 -7.91 3.84 -28.78
C ARG A 76 -7.50 4.98 -27.85
N SER A 77 -8.33 6.03 -27.75
CA SER A 77 -8.05 7.17 -26.85
C SER A 77 -7.99 6.73 -25.39
N LEU A 78 -8.90 5.84 -24.98
CA LEU A 78 -8.95 5.26 -23.64
C LEU A 78 -7.69 4.45 -23.33
N VAL A 79 -7.25 3.63 -24.28
CA VAL A 79 -6.03 2.83 -24.18
C VAL A 79 -4.80 3.73 -24.07
N LEU A 80 -4.69 4.77 -24.89
CA LEU A 80 -3.56 5.71 -24.84
C LEU A 80 -3.50 6.50 -23.52
N VAL A 81 -4.66 6.89 -22.98
CA VAL A 81 -4.76 7.52 -21.65
C VAL A 81 -4.34 6.55 -20.55
N GLU A 82 -4.86 5.30 -20.54
CA GLU A 82 -4.45 4.25 -19.60
C GLU A 82 -2.93 4.07 -19.63
N PHE A 83 -2.34 3.99 -20.82
CA PHE A 83 -0.90 3.82 -20.96
C PHE A 83 -0.11 5.01 -20.45
N THR A 84 -0.49 6.22 -20.84
CA THR A 84 0.22 7.44 -20.43
C THR A 84 0.23 7.58 -18.91
N ILE A 85 -0.91 7.32 -18.26
CA ILE A 85 -1.02 7.37 -16.81
C ILE A 85 -0.22 6.24 -16.16
N ARG A 86 -0.39 4.98 -16.59
CA ARG A 86 0.30 3.82 -15.98
C ARG A 86 1.83 3.95 -16.09
N TYR A 87 2.33 4.27 -17.27
CA TYR A 87 3.76 4.43 -17.49
C TYR A 87 4.33 5.66 -16.79
N GLY A 88 3.64 6.80 -16.87
CA GLY A 88 4.02 8.02 -16.16
C GLY A 88 4.10 7.80 -14.65
N THR A 89 3.20 6.98 -14.10
CA THR A 89 3.19 6.61 -12.68
C THR A 89 4.45 5.84 -12.28
N VAL A 90 4.86 4.82 -13.05
CA VAL A 90 6.06 4.03 -12.74
C VAL A 90 7.34 4.87 -12.85
N VAL A 91 7.44 5.71 -13.88
CA VAL A 91 8.57 6.65 -14.03
C VAL A 91 8.62 7.62 -12.84
N LEU A 92 7.47 8.15 -12.44
CA LEU A 92 7.36 9.03 -11.29
C LEU A 92 7.72 8.33 -9.97
N CYS A 93 7.35 7.06 -9.78
CA CYS A 93 7.78 6.26 -8.63
C CYS A 93 9.31 6.20 -8.53
N PHE A 94 10.00 5.86 -9.63
CA PHE A 94 11.46 5.81 -9.66
C PHE A 94 12.10 7.18 -9.44
N TYR A 95 11.53 8.23 -10.05
CA TYR A 95 11.99 9.60 -9.84
C TYR A 95 11.88 10.01 -8.37
N GLN A 96 10.74 9.78 -7.73
CA GLN A 96 10.53 10.12 -6.32
C GLN A 96 11.43 9.30 -5.39
N LEU A 97 11.62 8.00 -5.69
CA LEU A 97 12.51 7.10 -4.95
C LEU A 97 13.97 7.59 -4.99
N LEU A 98 14.46 7.99 -6.17
CA LEU A 98 15.82 8.47 -6.36
C LEU A 98 16.02 9.89 -5.80
N ARG A 99 15.04 10.79 -6.00
CA ARG A 99 15.10 12.17 -5.50
C ARG A 99 15.13 12.23 -3.98
N HIS A 100 14.32 11.40 -3.32
CA HIS A 100 14.18 11.41 -1.86
C HIS A 100 14.93 10.27 -1.16
N GLU A 101 15.88 9.60 -1.85
CA GLU A 101 16.66 8.47 -1.32
C GLU A 101 17.24 8.76 0.07
N VAL A 102 17.81 9.95 0.26
CA VAL A 102 18.47 10.33 1.51
C VAL A 102 17.49 10.35 2.68
N SER A 103 16.32 10.95 2.46
CA SER A 103 15.27 11.10 3.46
C SER A 103 14.58 9.76 3.72
N LEU A 104 14.23 9.01 2.66
CA LEU A 104 13.64 7.68 2.76
C LEU A 104 14.51 6.73 3.57
N HIS A 105 15.83 6.74 3.34
CA HIS A 105 16.77 5.95 4.12
C HIS A 105 16.68 6.28 5.62
N ARG A 106 16.66 7.57 5.97
CA ARG A 106 16.60 8.03 7.36
C ARG A 106 15.29 7.59 8.02
N TYR A 107 14.16 7.75 7.33
CA TYR A 107 12.85 7.35 7.84
C TYR A 107 12.74 5.84 8.03
N VAL A 108 13.17 5.04 7.04
CA VAL A 108 13.14 3.57 7.15
C VAL A 108 14.08 3.09 8.26
N GLN A 109 15.25 3.68 8.41
CA GLN A 109 16.17 3.36 9.51
C GLN A 109 15.53 3.61 10.87
N ARG A 110 14.94 4.80 11.08
CA ARG A 110 14.21 5.15 12.32
C ARG A 110 13.05 4.20 12.57
N PHE A 111 12.27 3.89 11.53
CA PHE A 111 11.16 2.95 11.60
C PHE A 111 11.59 1.55 12.06
N VAL A 112 12.71 1.04 11.52
CA VAL A 112 13.28 -0.25 11.93
C VAL A 112 13.78 -0.21 13.38
N VAL A 113 14.38 0.90 13.82
CA VAL A 113 14.84 1.07 15.21
C VAL A 113 13.65 1.07 16.18
N ILE A 114 12.59 1.83 15.88
CA ILE A 114 11.34 1.84 16.65
C ILE A 114 10.72 0.43 16.68
N GLY A 115 10.63 -0.22 15.52
CA GLY A 115 10.15 -1.59 15.44
C GLY A 115 10.94 -2.55 16.32
N LYS A 116 12.28 -2.48 16.32
CA LYS A 116 13.13 -3.30 17.19
C LYS A 116 12.94 -2.98 18.67
N SER A 117 12.86 -1.71 19.05
CA SER A 117 12.72 -1.32 20.46
C SER A 117 11.39 -1.79 21.08
N VAL A 118 10.32 -1.81 20.27
CA VAL A 118 9.00 -2.27 20.67
C VAL A 118 8.90 -3.80 20.65
N VAL A 119 9.45 -4.46 19.63
CA VAL A 119 9.40 -5.93 19.47
C VAL A 119 10.22 -6.65 20.54
N VAL A 120 11.42 -6.16 20.89
CA VAL A 120 12.29 -6.81 21.90
C VAL A 120 11.63 -6.86 23.28
N ARG A 121 10.73 -5.90 23.57
CA ARG A 121 10.06 -5.80 24.88
C ARG A 121 8.81 -6.68 24.99
N CYS A 122 8.36 -7.32 23.90
CA CYS A 122 7.12 -8.09 23.88
C CYS A 122 7.32 -9.61 23.68
N ASN A 123 6.49 -10.41 24.38
CA ASN A 123 6.50 -11.88 24.38
C ASN A 123 6.34 -12.55 22.99
N SER A 124 6.73 -13.83 22.93
CA SER A 124 6.67 -14.74 21.76
C SER A 124 5.38 -14.69 20.93
N ARG A 125 4.22 -14.47 21.55
CA ARG A 125 2.91 -14.39 20.85
C ARG A 125 2.82 -13.21 19.87
N SER A 126 3.58 -12.14 20.10
CA SER A 126 3.65 -10.98 19.20
C SER A 126 4.36 -11.30 17.89
N TYR A 127 5.38 -12.16 17.95
CA TYR A 127 6.15 -12.62 16.80
C TYR A 127 5.30 -13.43 15.80
N ALA A 128 4.31 -14.19 16.29
CA ALA A 128 3.40 -14.96 15.44
C ALA A 128 2.45 -14.08 14.59
N SER A 129 2.11 -12.87 15.05
CA SER A 129 1.29 -11.92 14.28
C SER A 129 2.08 -11.32 13.11
N VAL A 130 3.31 -10.85 13.38
CA VAL A 130 4.23 -10.37 12.32
C VAL A 130 4.49 -11.47 11.30
N GLN A 131 4.66 -12.70 11.76
CA GLN A 131 4.87 -13.85 10.89
C GLN A 131 3.72 -14.05 9.92
N ARG A 132 2.47 -14.07 10.41
CA ARG A 132 1.29 -14.19 9.54
C ARG A 132 1.19 -13.06 8.53
N MET A 133 1.45 -11.82 8.95
CA MET A 133 1.42 -10.65 8.07
C MET A 133 2.47 -10.73 6.94
N VAL A 134 3.71 -11.09 7.29
CA VAL A 134 4.79 -11.26 6.30
C VAL A 134 4.47 -12.40 5.34
N TYR A 135 3.96 -13.53 5.84
CA TYR A 135 3.57 -14.65 4.97
C TYR A 135 2.38 -14.32 4.08
N ALA A 136 1.38 -13.59 4.57
CA ALA A 136 0.27 -13.13 3.75
C ALA A 136 0.76 -12.21 2.61
N LEU A 137 1.74 -11.33 2.88
CA LEU A 137 2.30 -10.44 1.85
C LEU A 137 3.17 -11.20 0.84
N VAL A 138 3.98 -12.18 1.29
CA VAL A 138 4.73 -13.07 0.39
C VAL A 138 3.79 -13.92 -0.46
N ALA A 139 2.73 -14.49 0.14
CA ALA A 139 1.71 -15.24 -0.57
C ALA A 139 0.98 -14.37 -1.59
N LYS A 140 0.62 -13.13 -1.25
CA LYS A 140 0.08 -12.14 -2.19
C LYS A 140 1.03 -11.92 -3.37
N MET A 141 2.32 -11.70 -3.11
CA MET A 141 3.30 -11.51 -4.20
C MET A 141 3.41 -12.71 -5.13
N LEU A 142 3.47 -13.92 -4.57
CA LEU A 142 3.64 -15.12 -5.38
C LEU A 142 2.36 -15.49 -6.14
N ILE A 143 1.21 -15.48 -5.46
CA ILE A 143 -0.07 -15.94 -6.02
C ILE A 143 -0.72 -14.85 -6.88
N ALA A 144 -0.87 -13.64 -6.33
CA ALA A 144 -1.54 -12.57 -7.04
C ALA A 144 -0.60 -11.91 -8.05
N ASP A 145 0.59 -11.44 -7.64
CA ASP A 145 1.40 -10.66 -8.57
C ASP A 145 2.11 -11.53 -9.61
N VAL A 146 2.91 -12.49 -9.17
CA VAL A 146 3.63 -13.40 -10.08
C VAL A 146 2.65 -14.33 -10.78
N GLY A 147 1.76 -14.99 -10.04
CA GLY A 147 0.75 -15.89 -10.61
C GLY A 147 -0.11 -15.22 -11.67
N LEU A 148 -0.72 -14.05 -11.40
CA LEU A 148 -1.55 -13.39 -12.41
C LEU A 148 -0.73 -12.83 -13.56
N CYS A 149 0.48 -12.31 -13.34
CA CYS A 149 1.36 -11.89 -14.44
C CYS A 149 1.80 -13.06 -15.32
N THR A 150 2.06 -14.24 -14.76
CA THR A 150 2.38 -15.45 -15.53
C THR A 150 1.17 -15.96 -16.29
N LEU A 151 -0.03 -15.94 -15.70
CA LEU A 151 -1.27 -16.24 -16.42
C LEU A 151 -1.48 -15.24 -17.55
N PHE A 152 -1.20 -13.95 -17.36
CA PHE A 152 -1.23 -12.96 -18.43
C PHE A 152 -0.19 -13.21 -19.51
N ALA A 153 0.98 -13.77 -19.18
CA ALA A 153 1.95 -14.17 -20.18
C ALA A 153 1.46 -15.41 -20.95
N MET A 154 1.09 -16.48 -20.25
CA MET A 154 0.72 -17.78 -20.80
C MET A 154 -0.59 -17.77 -21.58
N ASN A 155 -1.56 -16.96 -21.14
CA ASN A 155 -2.86 -16.92 -21.78
C ASN A 155 -2.70 -16.46 -23.25
N SER A 156 -1.59 -15.83 -23.68
CA SER A 156 -1.38 -15.41 -25.08
C SER A 156 -1.75 -16.48 -26.11
N GLY A 157 -2.89 -16.30 -26.78
CA GLY A 157 -3.31 -17.14 -27.89
C GLY A 157 -2.19 -17.27 -28.92
N ILE A 158 -1.63 -18.46 -29.01
CA ILE A 158 -0.52 -18.84 -29.88
C ILE A 158 -1.06 -18.95 -31.31
N LYS A 159 -1.37 -17.86 -32.02
CA LYS A 159 -1.76 -17.95 -33.46
C LYS A 159 -1.35 -16.79 -34.38
N GLY A 160 -0.59 -15.78 -33.97
CA GLY A 160 -0.15 -14.71 -34.87
C GLY A 160 1.34 -14.38 -34.73
N HIS A 161 2.11 -14.53 -35.81
CA HIS A 161 3.54 -14.24 -35.90
C HIS A 161 3.85 -12.73 -36.03
N GLU A 162 3.17 -11.87 -35.25
CA GLU A 162 3.49 -10.44 -35.19
C GLU A 162 4.42 -10.17 -34.01
N THR A 163 5.72 -10.11 -34.28
CA THR A 163 6.78 -9.88 -33.29
C THR A 163 6.61 -8.58 -32.51
N SER A 164 6.01 -7.53 -33.09
CA SER A 164 5.75 -6.25 -32.43
C SER A 164 4.73 -6.34 -31.29
N ALA A 165 3.64 -7.10 -31.48
CA ALA A 165 2.58 -7.26 -30.48
C ALA A 165 3.07 -7.99 -29.21
N HIS A 166 3.99 -8.95 -29.37
CA HIS A 166 4.59 -9.67 -28.27
C HIS A 166 5.51 -8.78 -27.40
N VAL A 167 6.30 -7.91 -28.02
CA VAL A 167 7.20 -6.98 -27.30
C VAL A 167 6.39 -6.03 -26.44
N TYR A 168 5.36 -5.39 -27.01
CA TYR A 168 4.48 -4.48 -26.30
C TYR A 168 3.79 -5.13 -25.08
N ARG A 169 3.28 -6.35 -25.26
CA ARG A 169 2.63 -7.09 -24.16
C ARG A 169 3.59 -7.37 -23.01
N THR A 170 4.82 -7.78 -23.32
CA THR A 170 5.86 -8.03 -22.32
C THR A 170 6.19 -6.76 -21.54
N VAL A 171 6.30 -5.61 -22.21
CA VAL A 171 6.53 -4.33 -21.54
C VAL A 171 5.35 -3.94 -20.64
N ASN A 172 4.10 -4.14 -21.09
CA ASN A 172 2.94 -3.85 -20.27
C ASN A 172 2.87 -4.75 -19.03
N ILE A 173 3.10 -6.07 -19.16
CA ILE A 173 3.17 -7.00 -18.02
C ILE A 173 4.26 -6.58 -17.04
N TYR A 174 5.43 -6.19 -17.55
CA TYR A 174 6.52 -5.67 -16.72
C TYR A 174 6.10 -4.42 -15.94
N VAL A 175 5.43 -3.46 -16.56
CA VAL A 175 5.01 -2.23 -15.89
C VAL A 175 3.88 -2.46 -14.88
N VAL A 176 2.94 -3.35 -15.19
CA VAL A 176 1.91 -3.81 -14.24
C VAL A 176 2.55 -4.47 -13.02
N MET A 177 3.55 -5.33 -13.24
CA MET A 177 4.33 -5.94 -12.15
C MET A 177 5.02 -4.86 -11.31
N MET A 178 5.71 -3.91 -11.93
CA MET A 178 6.42 -2.83 -11.22
C MET A 178 5.46 -1.97 -10.38
N SER A 179 4.31 -1.60 -10.93
CA SER A 179 3.26 -0.88 -10.21
C SER A 179 2.79 -1.67 -8.99
N SER A 180 2.51 -2.97 -9.17
CA SER A 180 2.12 -3.84 -8.05
C SER A 180 3.16 -3.87 -6.94
N GLN A 181 4.45 -4.04 -7.29
CA GLN A 181 5.50 -4.11 -6.28
C GLN A 181 5.68 -2.81 -5.51
N PHE A 182 5.43 -1.67 -6.14
CA PHE A 182 5.39 -0.41 -5.42
C PHE A 182 4.21 -0.34 -4.43
N THR A 183 3.00 -0.78 -4.82
CA THR A 183 1.87 -0.86 -3.89
C THR A 183 2.15 -1.82 -2.73
N ASN A 184 2.91 -2.90 -2.98
CA ASN A 184 3.31 -3.83 -1.93
C ASN A 184 4.29 -3.24 -0.93
N LEU A 185 5.24 -2.41 -1.36
CA LEU A 185 6.15 -1.71 -0.45
C LEU A 185 5.39 -0.75 0.46
N LEU A 186 4.42 -0.02 -0.10
CA LEU A 186 3.54 0.84 0.69
C LEU A 186 2.71 -0.01 1.66
N LEU A 187 2.05 -1.07 1.19
CA LEU A 187 1.28 -1.97 2.02
C LEU A 187 2.11 -2.58 3.16
N LEU A 188 3.35 -3.00 2.89
CA LEU A 188 4.27 -3.51 3.89
C LEU A 188 4.57 -2.45 4.97
N MET A 189 4.80 -1.20 4.58
CA MET A 189 5.00 -0.08 5.51
C MET A 189 3.75 0.15 6.37
N LEU A 190 2.56 0.16 5.77
CA LEU A 190 1.29 0.36 6.48
C LEU A 190 1.00 -0.77 7.47
N LEU A 191 1.16 -2.01 7.05
CA LEU A 191 0.92 -3.19 7.88
C LEU A 191 1.93 -3.28 9.03
N PHE A 192 3.22 -3.04 8.77
CA PHE A 192 4.22 -3.00 9.83
C PHE A 192 3.99 -1.82 10.79
N GLY A 193 3.62 -0.65 10.27
CA GLY A 193 3.29 0.52 11.09
C GLY A 193 2.10 0.26 11.99
N SER A 194 1.03 -0.34 11.45
CA SER A 194 -0.12 -0.81 12.23
C SER A 194 0.29 -1.80 13.32
N TYR A 195 1.16 -2.76 13.01
CA TYR A 195 1.66 -3.70 14.00
C TYR A 195 2.40 -2.99 15.14
N VAL A 196 3.28 -2.02 14.84
CA VAL A 196 3.99 -1.24 15.86
C VAL A 196 3.01 -0.44 16.71
N TYR A 197 2.02 0.23 16.12
CA TYR A 197 0.94 0.88 16.89
C TYR A 197 0.19 -0.11 17.78
N GLY A 198 -0.19 -1.28 17.26
CA GLY A 198 -0.85 -2.31 18.04
C GLY A 198 -0.02 -2.79 19.23
N GLN A 199 1.31 -2.81 19.12
CA GLN A 199 2.18 -3.11 20.26
C GLN A 199 2.25 -1.95 21.27
N ILE A 200 2.31 -0.69 20.81
CA ILE A 200 2.21 0.49 21.67
C ILE A 200 0.89 0.43 22.46
N ASN A 201 -0.21 0.16 21.77
CA ASN A 201 -1.54 0.03 22.37
C ASN A 201 -1.60 -1.06 23.43
N LYS A 202 -0.97 -2.22 23.17
CA LYS A 202 -0.93 -3.31 24.13
C LYS A 202 -0.10 -2.98 25.37
N GLN A 203 1.04 -2.29 25.22
CA GLN A 203 1.85 -1.85 26.36
C GLN A 203 1.12 -0.77 27.17
N LEU A 204 0.41 0.12 26.47
CA LEU A 204 -0.43 1.11 27.10
C LEU A 204 -1.55 0.45 27.90
N ASP A 205 -2.31 -0.47 27.30
CA ASP A 205 -3.39 -1.22 27.95
C ASP A 205 -2.92 -2.00 29.18
N GLN A 206 -1.74 -2.61 29.13
CA GLN A 206 -1.13 -3.26 30.30
C GLN A 206 -0.78 -2.28 31.41
N THR A 207 -0.27 -1.11 31.05
CA THR A 207 0.05 -0.03 32.00
C THR A 207 -1.25 0.51 32.61
N VAL A 208 -2.29 0.67 31.79
CA VAL A 208 -3.62 1.12 32.17
C VAL A 208 -4.23 0.15 33.19
N HIS A 209 -4.23 -1.15 32.88
CA HIS A 209 -4.77 -2.18 33.78
C HIS A 209 -4.04 -2.24 35.13
N ARG A 210 -2.72 -2.00 35.16
CA ARG A 210 -1.97 -1.92 36.43
C ARG A 210 -2.43 -0.74 37.27
N LEU A 211 -2.63 0.43 36.65
CA LEU A 211 -3.11 1.62 37.34
C LEU A 211 -4.57 1.48 37.80
N ALA A 212 -5.44 0.87 37.00
CA ALA A 212 -6.83 0.61 37.37
C ALA A 212 -6.98 -0.33 38.57
N SER A 213 -5.97 -1.17 38.86
CA SER A 213 -5.96 -2.02 40.06
C SER A 213 -5.91 -1.24 41.37
N PHE A 214 -5.52 0.05 41.33
CA PHE A 214 -5.52 0.92 42.50
C PHE A 214 -6.93 1.33 42.94
N GLU A 215 -7.81 1.58 41.97
CA GLU A 215 -9.20 1.94 42.23
C GLU A 215 -9.99 0.76 42.80
N THR A 216 -9.79 -0.44 42.23
CA THR A 216 -10.49 -1.66 42.67
C THR A 216 -10.04 -2.19 44.05
N GLN A 217 -8.83 -1.85 44.52
CA GLN A 217 -8.27 -2.34 45.78
C GLN A 217 -7.81 -1.20 46.71
N GLN A 218 -8.60 -0.13 46.80
CA GLN A 218 -8.23 1.11 47.48
C GLN A 218 -7.79 0.92 48.95
N SER A 219 -8.42 0.00 49.70
CA SER A 219 -8.08 -0.29 51.09
C SER A 219 -6.68 -0.91 51.26
N TYR A 220 -6.26 -1.77 50.33
CA TYR A 220 -4.94 -2.39 50.31
C TYR A 220 -3.83 -1.40 49.97
N TRP A 221 -4.07 -0.56 48.96
CA TRP A 221 -3.08 0.39 48.45
C TRP A 221 -2.90 1.63 49.33
N SER A 222 -3.94 2.04 50.06
CA SER A 222 -3.88 3.18 51.00
C SER A 222 -2.77 3.04 52.05
N ARG A 223 -2.44 1.81 52.46
CA ARG A 223 -1.38 1.49 53.43
C ARG A 223 0.03 1.44 52.83
N ARG A 224 0.18 1.48 51.50
CA ARG A 224 1.47 1.32 50.79
C ARG A 224 1.77 2.50 49.86
N ARG A 225 1.60 3.72 50.35
CA ARG A 225 1.76 4.98 49.59
C ARG A 225 3.08 5.06 48.81
N VAL A 226 4.21 4.68 49.41
CA VAL A 226 5.54 4.70 48.74
C VAL A 226 5.57 3.80 47.50
N ARG A 227 4.98 2.60 47.60
CA ARG A 227 4.94 1.64 46.47
C ARG A 227 3.98 2.12 45.38
N VAL A 228 2.85 2.70 45.75
CA VAL A 228 1.90 3.30 44.79
C VAL A 228 2.59 4.42 44.02
N GLN A 229 3.30 5.31 44.71
CA GLN A 229 4.02 6.41 44.07
C GLN A 229 5.12 5.91 43.12
N GLN A 230 5.86 4.86 43.50
CA GLN A 230 6.85 4.25 42.61
C GLN A 230 6.21 3.65 41.35
N ILE A 231 5.10 2.93 41.49
CA ILE A 231 4.38 2.36 40.33
C ILE A 231 3.80 3.48 39.44
N CYS A 232 3.29 4.57 40.03
CA CYS A 232 2.83 5.74 39.30
C CYS A 232 3.97 6.41 38.51
N CYS A 233 5.15 6.57 39.12
CA CYS A 233 6.33 7.10 38.44
C CYS A 233 6.76 6.20 37.28
N ASP A 234 6.86 4.88 37.50
CA ASP A 234 7.22 3.91 36.46
C ASP A 234 6.19 3.88 35.32
N ALA A 235 4.90 4.02 35.65
CA ALA A 235 3.82 4.08 34.68
C ALA A 235 3.87 5.38 33.86
N SER A 236 4.08 6.53 34.52
CA SER A 236 4.25 7.83 33.86
C SER A 236 5.42 7.81 32.87
N ASP A 237 6.60 7.31 33.28
CA ASP A 237 7.76 7.20 32.40
C ASP A 237 7.51 6.26 31.21
N THR A 238 6.72 5.20 31.44
CA THR A 238 6.30 4.28 30.36
C THR A 238 5.35 4.97 29.39
N ILE A 239 4.35 5.71 29.89
CA ILE A 239 3.37 6.45 29.09
C ILE A 239 4.05 7.53 28.24
N ASP A 240 4.95 8.32 28.83
CA ASP A 240 5.71 9.36 28.12
C ASP A 240 6.57 8.77 27.00
N ARG A 241 7.22 7.64 27.27
CA ARG A 241 7.96 6.89 26.25
C ARG A 241 7.05 6.35 25.14
N LEU A 242 5.86 5.85 25.46
CA LEU A 242 4.92 5.38 24.45
C LEU A 242 4.37 6.53 23.60
N CYS A 243 4.13 7.69 24.21
CA CYS A 243 3.72 8.92 23.52
C CYS A 243 4.77 9.37 22.50
N THR A 244 6.04 9.45 22.91
CA THR A 244 7.14 9.83 22.00
C THR A 244 7.29 8.84 20.84
N LEU A 245 7.25 7.53 21.11
CA LEU A 245 7.29 6.51 20.04
C LEU A 245 6.08 6.61 19.08
N HIS A 246 4.90 6.92 19.60
CA HIS A 246 3.69 7.11 18.80
C HIS A 246 3.80 8.33 17.87
N GLN A 247 4.30 9.45 18.39
CA GLN A 247 4.52 10.67 17.61
C GLN A 247 5.58 10.47 16.52
N GLU A 248 6.73 9.87 16.87
CA GLU A 248 7.80 9.57 15.92
C GLU A 248 7.31 8.63 14.80
N LEU A 249 6.54 7.59 15.15
CA LEU A 249 5.96 6.67 14.18
C LEU A 249 4.98 7.39 13.24
N THR A 250 4.17 8.29 13.78
CA THR A 250 3.22 9.07 12.99
C THR A 250 3.93 10.00 12.01
N GLU A 251 4.97 10.69 12.47
CA GLU A 251 5.79 11.56 11.64
C GLU A 251 6.44 10.80 10.48
N ILE A 252 6.99 9.61 10.75
CA ILE A 252 7.61 8.75 9.75
C ILE A 252 6.60 8.32 8.69
N VAL A 253 5.44 7.81 9.11
CA VAL A 253 4.40 7.34 8.18
C VAL A 253 3.91 8.49 7.30
N ARG A 254 3.62 9.65 7.89
CA ARG A 254 3.21 10.85 7.15
C ARG A 254 4.27 11.33 6.16
N SER A 255 5.54 11.32 6.57
CA SER A 255 6.64 11.74 5.71
C SER A 255 6.81 10.82 4.50
N ILE A 256 6.73 9.51 4.70
CA ILE A 256 6.81 8.53 3.60
C ILE A 256 5.60 8.67 2.66
N VAL A 257 4.39 8.79 3.19
CA VAL A 257 3.18 8.99 2.38
C VAL A 257 3.27 10.31 1.59
N SER A 258 3.75 11.39 2.20
CA SER A 258 3.93 12.69 1.55
C SER A 258 4.88 12.62 0.36
N ILE A 259 6.00 11.89 0.49
CA ILE A 259 6.96 11.68 -0.61
C ILE A 259 6.29 10.96 -1.80
N PHE A 260 5.41 10.00 -1.52
CA PHE A 260 4.75 9.18 -2.53
C PHE A 260 3.30 9.58 -2.84
N GLN A 261 2.85 10.76 -2.41
CA GLN A 261 1.46 11.17 -2.56
C GLN A 261 1.01 11.25 -4.03
N LEU A 262 1.85 11.82 -4.90
CA LEU A 262 1.53 11.98 -6.33
C LEU A 262 1.54 10.63 -7.08
N PRO A 263 2.56 9.75 -6.89
CA PRO A 263 2.48 8.39 -7.41
C PRO A 263 1.25 7.61 -6.96
N VAL A 264 0.90 7.63 -5.66
CA VAL A 264 -0.27 6.92 -5.13
C VAL A 264 -1.56 7.46 -5.72
N MET A 265 -1.66 8.77 -5.89
CA MET A 265 -2.79 9.42 -6.54
C MET A 265 -2.98 8.95 -7.99
N LEU A 266 -1.90 8.92 -8.77
CA LEU A 266 -1.94 8.45 -10.15
C LEU A 266 -2.19 6.93 -10.24
N MET A 267 -1.70 6.13 -9.29
CA MET A 267 -2.03 4.71 -9.19
C MET A 267 -3.52 4.48 -8.98
N ASN A 268 -4.14 5.20 -8.04
CA ASN A 268 -5.57 5.08 -7.77
C ASN A 268 -6.42 5.56 -8.95
N LEU A 269 -5.99 6.63 -9.64
CA LEU A 269 -6.62 7.09 -10.89
C LEU A 269 -6.49 6.04 -12.00
N ASN A 270 -5.30 5.45 -12.16
CA ASN A 270 -5.08 4.38 -13.13
C ASN A 270 -5.96 3.17 -12.83
N GLN A 271 -6.03 2.73 -11.57
CA GLN A 271 -6.92 1.64 -11.14
C GLN A 271 -8.38 1.92 -11.50
N PHE A 272 -8.87 3.13 -11.25
CA PHE A 272 -10.22 3.54 -11.63
C PHE A 272 -10.44 3.39 -13.15
N ILE A 273 -9.58 4.00 -13.97
CA ILE A 273 -9.70 3.97 -15.43
C ILE A 273 -9.64 2.54 -15.97
N VAL A 274 -8.73 1.71 -15.44
CA VAL A 274 -8.57 0.31 -15.85
C VAL A 274 -9.80 -0.51 -15.48
N ILE A 275 -10.35 -0.34 -14.27
CA ILE A 275 -11.55 -1.09 -13.86
C ILE A 275 -12.74 -0.72 -14.75
N VAL A 276 -13.00 0.58 -14.97
CA VAL A 276 -14.12 1.04 -15.83
C VAL A 276 -13.94 0.53 -17.26
N SER A 277 -12.76 0.75 -17.85
CA SER A 277 -12.49 0.35 -19.23
C SER A 277 -12.62 -1.15 -19.45
N ARG A 278 -12.09 -1.98 -18.55
CA ARG A 278 -12.13 -3.45 -18.68
C ARG A 278 -13.55 -4.00 -18.48
N ILE A 279 -14.35 -3.44 -17.58
CA ILE A 279 -15.75 -3.86 -17.44
C ILE A 279 -16.55 -3.48 -18.69
N TYR A 280 -16.33 -2.29 -19.24
CA TYR A 280 -16.95 -1.86 -20.50
C TYR A 280 -16.53 -2.75 -21.68
N PHE A 281 -15.24 -3.13 -21.78
CA PHE A 281 -14.79 -4.09 -22.79
C PHE A 281 -15.44 -5.47 -22.64
N VAL A 282 -15.62 -5.94 -21.41
CA VAL A 282 -16.33 -7.20 -21.14
C VAL A 282 -17.78 -7.11 -21.60
N TYR A 283 -18.45 -5.98 -21.37
CA TYR A 283 -19.80 -5.74 -21.85
C TYR A 283 -19.90 -5.78 -23.38
N ILE A 284 -19.04 -5.03 -24.09
CA ILE A 284 -19.02 -5.03 -25.57
C ILE A 284 -18.76 -6.44 -26.10
N LEU A 285 -17.76 -7.15 -25.56
CA LEU A 285 -17.46 -8.51 -25.98
C LEU A 285 -18.64 -9.45 -25.75
N GLY A 286 -19.35 -9.31 -24.62
CA GLY A 286 -20.56 -10.07 -24.34
C GLY A 286 -21.68 -9.80 -25.34
N ALA A 287 -21.94 -8.52 -25.65
CA ALA A 287 -22.95 -8.11 -26.62
C ALA A 287 -22.62 -8.62 -28.05
N GLN A 288 -21.34 -8.56 -28.46
CA GLN A 288 -20.89 -9.02 -29.77
C GLN A 288 -20.89 -10.55 -29.92
N VAL A 289 -20.63 -11.31 -28.85
CA VAL A 289 -20.67 -12.78 -28.86
C VAL A 289 -22.07 -13.30 -29.20
N ASN A 290 -23.13 -12.57 -28.84
CA ASN A 290 -24.50 -12.93 -29.21
C ASN A 290 -24.78 -12.79 -30.72
N HIS A 291 -23.95 -12.03 -31.47
CA HIS A 291 -24.17 -11.75 -32.90
C HIS A 291 -23.17 -12.42 -33.86
N ARG A 292 -21.96 -12.81 -33.42
CA ARG A 292 -20.97 -13.49 -34.27
C ARG A 292 -20.23 -14.60 -33.52
N SER A 293 -20.49 -15.84 -33.92
CA SER A 293 -19.80 -17.04 -33.46
C SER A 293 -18.42 -17.15 -34.10
N ASP A 294 -17.39 -16.60 -33.47
CA ASP A 294 -16.02 -17.00 -33.73
C ASP A 294 -15.20 -17.07 -32.44
N TYR A 295 -14.39 -18.13 -32.33
CA TYR A 295 -13.60 -18.60 -31.18
C TYR A 295 -12.61 -17.58 -30.57
N MET A 296 -12.52 -16.34 -31.09
CA MET A 296 -11.55 -15.32 -30.68
C MET A 296 -11.95 -14.50 -29.43
N SER A 297 -13.11 -14.79 -28.80
CA SER A 297 -13.67 -13.96 -27.71
C SER A 297 -13.31 -14.42 -26.27
N TYR A 298 -13.26 -15.73 -25.98
CA TYR A 298 -13.10 -16.22 -24.60
C TYR A 298 -11.77 -15.83 -23.95
N HIS A 299 -10.69 -15.79 -24.74
CA HIS A 299 -9.36 -15.40 -24.29
C HIS A 299 -9.33 -13.96 -23.77
N ARG A 300 -9.85 -13.03 -24.56
CA ARG A 300 -9.87 -11.59 -24.26
C ARG A 300 -10.80 -11.30 -23.08
N PHE A 301 -11.94 -11.99 -23.03
CA PHE A 301 -12.88 -11.93 -21.91
C PHE A 301 -12.22 -12.35 -20.58
N PHE A 302 -11.59 -13.52 -20.54
CA PHE A 302 -10.92 -14.02 -19.33
C PHE A 302 -9.77 -13.10 -18.91
N ASN A 303 -8.99 -12.60 -19.87
CA ASN A 303 -7.92 -11.64 -19.62
C ASN A 303 -8.45 -10.35 -18.95
N SER A 304 -9.56 -9.79 -19.45
CA SER A 304 -10.17 -8.59 -18.87
C SER A 304 -10.67 -8.83 -17.46
N ILE A 305 -11.31 -9.97 -17.18
CA ILE A 305 -11.76 -10.33 -15.82
C ILE A 305 -10.58 -10.45 -14.86
N LEU A 306 -9.51 -11.13 -15.26
CA LEU A 306 -8.30 -11.25 -14.44
C LEU A 306 -7.69 -9.87 -14.11
N TYR A 307 -7.67 -8.94 -15.08
CA TYR A 307 -7.19 -7.57 -14.86
C TYR A 307 -8.04 -6.80 -13.85
N ILE A 308 -9.37 -6.92 -13.96
CA ILE A 308 -10.31 -6.29 -13.00
C ILE A 308 -10.07 -6.84 -11.60
N CYS A 309 -10.01 -8.16 -11.45
CA CYS A 309 -9.77 -8.81 -10.17
C CYS A 309 -8.43 -8.39 -9.57
N PHE A 310 -7.38 -8.30 -10.38
CA PHE A 310 -6.05 -7.88 -9.95
C PHE A 310 -6.03 -6.45 -9.40
N GLU A 311 -6.52 -5.49 -10.17
CA GLU A 311 -6.53 -4.07 -9.77
C GLU A 311 -7.47 -3.84 -8.56
N ALA A 312 -8.62 -4.53 -8.52
CA ALA A 312 -9.55 -4.46 -7.40
C ALA A 312 -8.92 -4.99 -6.09
N VAL A 313 -8.24 -6.14 -6.14
CA VAL A 313 -7.55 -6.70 -4.97
C VAL A 313 -6.44 -5.77 -4.49
N GLN A 314 -5.66 -5.17 -5.39
CA GLN A 314 -4.64 -4.21 -5.00
C GLN A 314 -5.20 -2.98 -4.31
N CYS A 315 -6.21 -2.35 -4.91
CA CYS A 315 -6.89 -1.18 -4.35
C CYS A 315 -7.48 -1.50 -2.97
N PHE A 316 -8.19 -2.62 -2.85
CA PHE A 316 -8.80 -3.08 -1.61
C PHE A 316 -7.76 -3.30 -0.50
N LEU A 317 -6.66 -4.01 -0.80
CA LEU A 317 -5.62 -4.28 0.21
C LEU A 317 -4.92 -3.01 0.67
N LEU A 318 -4.66 -2.07 -0.24
CA LEU A 318 -4.03 -0.80 0.10
C LEU A 318 -4.96 0.07 0.98
N ALA A 319 -6.24 0.15 0.65
CA ALA A 319 -7.25 0.85 1.44
C ALA A 319 -7.48 0.19 2.81
N LEU A 320 -7.50 -1.16 2.87
CA LEU A 320 -7.56 -1.91 4.11
C LEU A 320 -6.35 -1.60 5.00
N GLY A 321 -5.13 -1.72 4.46
CA GLY A 321 -3.90 -1.43 5.21
C GLY A 321 -3.90 -0.01 5.78
N SER A 322 -4.38 0.96 5.01
CA SER A 322 -4.54 2.36 5.44
C SER A 322 -5.60 2.54 6.53
N SER A 323 -6.73 1.83 6.44
CA SER A 323 -7.77 1.85 7.47
C SER A 323 -7.28 1.23 8.79
N VAL A 324 -6.56 0.11 8.71
CA VAL A 324 -6.08 -0.62 9.88
C VAL A 324 -5.00 0.18 10.62
N ILE A 325 -4.04 0.81 9.92
CA ILE A 325 -3.05 1.67 10.59
C ILE A 325 -3.71 2.90 11.23
N ALA A 326 -4.68 3.54 10.57
CA ALA A 326 -5.38 4.69 11.13
C ALA A 326 -6.21 4.31 12.36
N GLN A 327 -6.82 3.12 12.37
CA GLN A 327 -7.55 2.59 13.51
C GLN A 327 -6.62 2.31 14.70
N GLU A 328 -5.51 1.62 14.47
CA GLU A 328 -4.55 1.32 15.55
C GLU A 328 -3.87 2.59 16.08
N ALA A 329 -3.63 3.59 15.25
CA ALA A 329 -3.11 4.87 15.71
C ALA A 329 -4.11 5.68 16.58
N ARG A 330 -5.42 5.46 16.44
CA ARG A 330 -6.45 6.16 17.24
C ARG A 330 -6.79 5.46 18.55
N ARG A 331 -6.54 4.15 18.62
CA ARG A 331 -6.88 3.30 19.77
C ARG A 331 -6.34 3.78 21.13
N PRO A 332 -5.13 4.38 21.26
CA PRO A 332 -4.69 4.93 22.54
C PRO A 332 -5.70 5.91 23.16
N GLY A 333 -6.30 6.77 22.35
CA GLY A 333 -7.27 7.78 22.83
C GLY A 333 -8.50 7.14 23.48
N THR A 334 -8.98 6.02 22.93
CA THR A 334 -10.09 5.27 23.54
C THR A 334 -9.69 4.54 24.82
N THR A 335 -8.47 3.99 24.88
CA THR A 335 -7.97 3.29 26.07
C THR A 335 -7.71 4.26 27.24
N MET A 336 -7.21 5.45 26.95
CA MET A 336 -6.94 6.47 27.96
C MET A 336 -8.19 7.13 28.54
N ASN A 337 -9.32 7.08 27.81
CA ASN A 337 -10.60 7.61 28.27
C ASN A 337 -11.10 6.97 29.58
N VAL A 338 -10.57 5.79 29.95
CA VAL A 338 -10.85 5.12 31.23
C VAL A 338 -10.37 5.96 32.43
N PHE A 339 -9.40 6.87 32.24
CA PHE A 339 -8.78 7.62 33.33
C PHE A 339 -9.37 9.00 33.61
N VAL A 340 -10.41 9.41 32.89
CA VAL A 340 -11.00 10.76 33.02
C VAL A 340 -11.46 11.09 34.46
N ASN A 341 -11.72 10.08 35.30
CA ASN A 341 -12.12 10.26 36.71
C ASN A 341 -11.29 9.41 37.70
N ALA A 342 -10.15 8.86 37.30
CA ALA A 342 -9.40 7.94 38.15
C ALA A 342 -8.56 8.70 39.20
N TRP A 343 -8.52 8.20 40.43
CA TRP A 343 -7.64 8.70 41.48
C TRP A 343 -6.18 8.31 41.19
N LEU A 344 -5.48 9.15 40.43
CA LEU A 344 -4.08 8.98 40.04
C LEU A 344 -3.18 10.05 40.68
N ASP A 345 -1.88 9.77 40.69
CA ASP A 345 -0.88 10.80 41.02
C ASP A 345 -0.84 11.87 39.92
N THR A 346 -0.65 13.13 40.32
CA THR A 346 -0.65 14.32 39.46
C THR A 346 0.31 14.20 38.27
N ARG A 347 1.45 13.54 38.45
CA ARG A 347 2.42 13.27 37.38
C ARG A 347 1.84 12.33 36.33
N THR A 348 1.23 11.23 36.76
CA THR A 348 0.66 10.21 35.87
C THR A 348 -0.53 10.77 35.10
N GLU A 349 -1.37 11.56 35.76
CA GLU A 349 -2.49 12.27 35.14
C GLU A 349 -2.00 13.18 34.01
N ARG A 350 -0.95 13.99 34.27
CA ARG A 350 -0.36 14.87 33.26
C ARG A 350 0.23 14.09 32.07
N SER A 351 0.90 12.97 32.30
CA SER A 351 1.40 12.09 31.22
C SER A 351 0.27 11.53 30.36
N ILE A 352 -0.84 11.12 30.98
CA ILE A 352 -2.04 10.63 30.27
C ILE A 352 -2.68 11.76 29.47
N GLU A 353 -2.82 12.94 30.05
CA GLU A 353 -3.38 14.12 29.39
C GLU A 353 -2.55 14.51 28.17
N LEU A 354 -1.22 14.59 28.30
CA LEU A 354 -0.32 14.92 27.20
C LEU A 354 -0.40 13.90 26.05
N PHE A 355 -0.45 12.61 26.35
CA PHE A 355 -0.59 11.59 25.31
C PHE A 355 -2.00 11.63 24.69
N THR A 356 -3.05 11.83 25.47
CA THR A 356 -4.41 11.97 24.96
C THR A 356 -4.52 13.18 24.01
N LEU A 357 -3.97 14.32 24.41
CA LEU A 357 -3.88 15.53 23.57
C LEU A 357 -3.06 15.27 22.30
N ALA A 358 -1.93 14.57 22.40
CA ALA A 358 -1.12 14.22 21.24
C ALA A 358 -1.88 13.37 20.22
N VAL A 359 -2.67 12.40 20.69
CA VAL A 359 -3.49 11.52 19.83
C VAL A 359 -4.65 12.29 19.21
N LEU A 360 -5.32 13.16 19.98
CA LEU A 360 -6.43 13.98 19.51
C LEU A 360 -6.00 15.03 18.47
N ALA A 361 -4.85 15.69 18.70
CA ALA A 361 -4.30 16.69 17.78
C ALA A 361 -3.80 16.07 16.47
N THR A 362 -3.51 14.77 16.47
CA THR A 362 -2.86 14.07 15.37
C THR A 362 -3.88 13.31 14.52
N ASP A 363 -4.21 13.85 13.32
CA ASP A 363 -5.05 13.09 12.38
C ASP A 363 -4.32 11.87 11.83
N ALA A 364 -4.63 10.70 12.36
CA ALA A 364 -4.04 9.42 11.97
C ALA A 364 -4.48 8.92 10.58
N ARG A 365 -5.45 9.58 9.94
CA ARG A 365 -5.90 9.21 8.58
C ARG A 365 -4.82 9.50 7.56
N ILE A 366 -4.64 8.57 6.65
CA ILE A 366 -3.75 8.74 5.50
C ILE A 366 -4.46 9.59 4.45
N LYS A 367 -4.10 10.86 4.40
CA LYS A 367 -4.55 11.82 3.38
C LYS A 367 -3.57 11.79 2.21
N ILE A 368 -4.09 11.63 1.00
CA ILE A 368 -3.30 11.67 -0.23
C ILE A 368 -3.45 13.07 -0.84
N GLY A 369 -2.38 13.88 -0.83
CA GLY A 369 -2.36 15.21 -1.45
C GLY A 369 -3.38 16.20 -0.89
N GLY A 370 -3.95 15.94 0.30
CA GLY A 370 -5.06 16.72 0.85
C GLY A 370 -6.42 16.54 0.15
N MET A 371 -6.48 15.72 -0.92
CA MET A 371 -7.70 15.57 -1.73
C MET A 371 -8.68 14.54 -1.17
N TYR A 372 -8.18 13.37 -0.76
CA TYR A 372 -9.00 12.31 -0.20
C TYR A 372 -8.26 11.53 0.88
N VAL A 373 -9.04 10.83 1.71
CA VAL A 373 -8.54 9.89 2.70
C VAL A 373 -8.58 8.50 2.09
N LEU A 374 -7.45 7.81 2.09
CA LEU A 374 -7.37 6.43 1.64
C LEU A 374 -7.91 5.52 2.75
N ASN A 375 -9.15 5.04 2.62
CA ASN A 375 -9.81 4.14 3.57
C ASN A 375 -10.85 3.26 2.86
N MET A 376 -11.58 2.43 3.60
CA MET A 376 -12.63 1.59 3.00
C MET A 376 -13.79 2.40 2.40
N ALA A 377 -14.06 3.60 2.93
CA ALA A 377 -15.07 4.49 2.34
C ALA A 377 -14.66 4.99 0.94
N PHE A 378 -13.35 5.19 0.70
CA PHE A 378 -12.83 5.47 -0.63
C PHE A 378 -13.10 4.32 -1.60
N VAL A 379 -12.89 3.06 -1.20
CA VAL A 379 -13.18 1.89 -2.07
C VAL A 379 -14.67 1.81 -2.40
N PHE A 380 -15.54 2.06 -1.41
CA PHE A 380 -16.97 2.11 -1.64
C PHE A 380 -17.35 3.22 -2.63
N SER A 381 -16.82 4.44 -2.43
CA SER A 381 -17.03 5.56 -3.35
C SER A 381 -16.51 5.28 -4.76
N LEU A 382 -15.36 4.62 -4.88
CA LEU A 382 -14.79 4.18 -6.15
C LEU A 382 -15.73 3.19 -6.84
N ALA A 383 -16.24 2.18 -6.13
CA ALA A 383 -17.18 1.20 -6.67
C ALA A 383 -18.50 1.84 -7.15
N THR A 384 -19.08 2.77 -6.37
CA THR A 384 -20.27 3.53 -6.78
C THR A 384 -20.00 4.36 -8.03
N THR A 385 -18.85 5.03 -8.09
CA THR A 385 -18.47 5.86 -9.24
C THR A 385 -18.27 5.01 -10.49
N VAL A 386 -17.57 3.87 -10.37
CA VAL A 386 -17.43 2.89 -11.46
C VAL A 386 -18.79 2.48 -11.99
N ASN A 387 -19.74 2.14 -11.12
CA ASN A 387 -21.09 1.75 -11.53
C ASN A 387 -21.82 2.88 -12.28
N MET A 388 -21.76 4.11 -11.78
CA MET A 388 -22.37 5.27 -12.45
C MET A 388 -21.79 5.52 -13.85
N TYR A 389 -20.46 5.52 -13.99
CA TYR A 389 -19.82 5.70 -15.30
C TYR A 389 -20.15 4.55 -16.26
N LEU A 390 -20.23 3.31 -15.76
CA LEU A 390 -20.62 2.17 -16.59
C LEU A 390 -22.06 2.29 -17.10
N ILE A 391 -23.01 2.70 -16.26
CA ILE A 391 -24.40 2.94 -16.68
C ILE A 391 -24.44 3.98 -17.79
N VAL A 392 -23.72 5.10 -17.61
CA VAL A 392 -23.65 6.16 -18.63
C VAL A 392 -23.04 5.65 -19.93
N LEU A 393 -21.92 4.92 -19.87
CA LEU A 393 -21.26 4.36 -21.07
C LEU A 393 -22.18 3.37 -21.81
N VAL A 394 -22.91 2.52 -21.08
CA VAL A 394 -23.87 1.58 -21.66
C VAL A 394 -25.05 2.32 -22.29
N GLN A 395 -25.59 3.35 -21.62
CA GLN A 395 -26.68 4.17 -22.16
C GLN A 395 -26.27 4.92 -23.43
N PHE A 396 -25.05 5.45 -23.49
CA PHE A 396 -24.53 6.07 -24.70
C PHE A 396 -24.44 5.06 -25.85
N GLN A 397 -23.99 3.84 -25.59
CA GLN A 397 -23.96 2.79 -26.61
C GLN A 397 -25.37 2.45 -27.12
N LEU A 398 -26.33 2.23 -26.21
CA LEU A 398 -27.71 1.88 -26.56
C LEU A 398 -28.49 2.99 -27.28
N ASN A 399 -28.05 4.25 -27.18
CA ASN A 399 -28.66 5.38 -27.90
C ASN A 399 -28.02 5.61 -29.28
N ILE A 400 -26.86 5.01 -29.56
CA ILE A 400 -26.17 5.11 -30.85
C ILE A 400 -26.61 3.96 -31.78
N ASP A 401 -26.89 2.79 -31.22
CA ASP A 401 -27.57 1.67 -31.88
C ASP A 401 -29.10 1.90 -31.95
#